data_AF-A0A5K1EJ52-F1
#
_entry.id   AF-A0A5K1EJ52-F1
#
_cell.length_a   1.000
_cell.length_b   1.000
_cell.length_c   1.000
_cell.angle_alpha   90.00
_cell.angle_beta   90.00
_cell.angle_gamma   90.00
#
_symmetry.space_group_name_H-M   'P 1'
#
loop_
_entity.id
_entity.type
_entity.pdbx_description
1 polymer ?
#
loop_
_entity_poly.entity_id
_entity_poly.type
_entity_poly.pdbx_seq_one_letter_code
_entity_poly.pdbx_strand_id
1 'polypeptide(L)'
;MPASAAPSPSYGGSQPEELIARLSSGDRNSRLKALRELKNQIIGNRTKKLSYIKLGAVPRVAEILASDSLDAPLLVQSAATIGSFTCGVDSGVTAVLDSGAVPLLIRTLSNPDQK
;
A
#
# COMPACT_ATOMS: atom_id res chain seq x y z
N MET A 1 -15.13 -36.31 -13.04
CA MET A 1 -14.65 -34.93 -13.21
C MET A 1 -13.52 -34.70 -12.21
N PRO A 2 -12.25 -34.60 -12.63
CA PRO A 2 -11.16 -34.25 -11.71
C PRO A 2 -10.62 -32.84 -11.97
N ALA A 3 -9.84 -32.34 -10.99
CA ALA A 3 -9.04 -31.12 -10.97
C ALA A 3 -9.67 -29.89 -10.29
N SER A 4 -9.73 -29.93 -8.95
CA SER A 4 -9.59 -28.72 -8.13
C SER A 4 -8.24 -28.80 -7.44
N ALA A 5 -7.18 -28.43 -8.16
CA ALA A 5 -5.86 -28.22 -7.60
C ALA A 5 -5.85 -26.85 -6.91
N ALA A 6 -5.98 -26.85 -5.59
CA ALA A 6 -5.63 -25.70 -4.79
C ALA A 6 -4.09 -25.54 -4.84
N PRO A 7 -3.56 -24.38 -5.25
CA PRO A 7 -2.13 -24.13 -5.12
C PRO A 7 -1.80 -23.94 -3.64
N SER A 8 -0.94 -24.81 -3.13
CA SER A 8 -0.25 -24.67 -1.85
C SER A 8 0.51 -23.33 -1.82
N PRO A 9 0.42 -22.51 -0.75
CA PRO A 9 1.24 -21.32 -0.66
C PRO A 9 2.65 -21.72 -0.22
N SER A 10 3.57 -21.69 -1.18
CA SER A 10 5.01 -21.87 -0.96
C SER A 10 5.56 -20.73 -0.10
N TYR A 11 6.05 -21.08 1.08
CA TYR A 11 6.89 -20.23 1.93
C TYR A 11 8.16 -19.81 1.18
N GLY A 12 8.32 -18.52 0.87
CA GLY A 12 9.58 -18.03 0.29
C GLY A 12 9.50 -16.68 -0.41
N GLY A 13 9.24 -15.62 0.36
CA GLY A 13 9.28 -14.23 -0.13
C GLY A 13 7.89 -13.71 -0.49
N SER A 14 7.35 -12.83 0.37
CA SER A 14 6.03 -12.22 0.22
C SER A 14 5.87 -11.64 -1.19
N GLN A 15 5.15 -12.36 -2.05
CA GLN A 15 4.84 -11.93 -3.41
C GLN A 15 4.12 -10.58 -3.33
N PRO A 16 4.40 -9.64 -4.24
CA PRO A 16 3.78 -8.31 -4.20
C PRO A 16 2.25 -8.40 -4.28
N GLU A 17 1.71 -9.40 -4.96
CA GLU A 17 0.27 -9.70 -5.02
C GLU A 17 -0.32 -10.12 -3.66
N GLU A 18 0.40 -10.92 -2.88
CA GLU A 18 -0.07 -11.34 -1.56
C GLU A 18 -0.09 -10.17 -0.57
N LEU A 19 0.90 -9.28 -0.64
CA LEU A 19 0.87 -8.05 0.16
C LEU A 19 -0.32 -7.17 -0.23
N ILE A 20 -0.61 -7.01 -1.53
CA ILE A 20 -1.77 -6.25 -2.01
C ILE A 20 -3.10 -6.92 -1.59
N ALA A 21 -3.17 -8.25 -1.60
CA ALA A 21 -4.31 -8.99 -1.09
C ALA A 21 -4.52 -8.76 0.41
N ARG A 22 -3.44 -8.78 1.21
CA ARG A 22 -3.48 -8.49 2.66
C ARG A 22 -3.82 -7.04 2.96
N LEU A 23 -3.45 -6.09 2.11
CA LEU A 23 -3.89 -4.69 2.18
C LEU A 23 -5.39 -4.56 1.98
N SER A 24 -5.96 -5.37 1.08
CA SER A 24 -7.41 -5.44 0.83
C SER A 24 -8.17 -6.30 1.85
N SER A 25 -7.48 -6.95 2.80
CA SER A 25 -8.14 -7.70 3.88
C SER A 25 -8.92 -6.75 4.79
N GLY A 26 -10.02 -7.24 5.37
CA GLY A 26 -10.85 -6.50 6.33
C GLY A 26 -10.14 -6.22 7.66
N ASP A 27 -9.05 -6.93 7.96
CA ASP A 27 -8.36 -6.83 9.24
C ASP A 27 -7.39 -5.65 9.30
N ARG A 28 -7.65 -4.72 10.23
CA ARG A 28 -6.78 -3.57 10.53
C ARG A 28 -5.31 -3.95 10.75
N ASN A 29 -5.07 -4.95 11.59
CA ASN A 29 -3.72 -5.35 11.99
C ASN A 29 -2.94 -5.98 10.82
N SER A 30 -3.63 -6.77 9.99
CA SER A 30 -3.08 -7.36 8.77
C SER A 30 -2.71 -6.27 7.75
N ARG A 31 -3.57 -5.25 7.59
CA ARG A 31 -3.33 -4.12 6.69
C ARG A 31 -2.12 -3.28 7.13
N LEU A 32 -2.02 -2.97 8.43
CA LEU A 32 -0.85 -2.28 9.01
C LEU A 32 0.46 -3.05 8.78
N LYS A 33 0.42 -4.36 9.02
CA LYS A 33 1.59 -5.22 8.85
C LYS A 33 1.98 -5.29 7.37
N ALA A 34 1.01 -5.42 6.47
CA ALA A 34 1.23 -5.42 5.03
C ALA A 34 1.80 -4.08 4.52
N LEU A 35 1.29 -2.94 4.98
CA LEU A 35 1.85 -1.61 4.65
C LEU A 35 3.31 -1.50 5.08
N ARG A 36 3.61 -1.93 6.32
CA ARG A 36 4.97 -1.89 6.86
C ARG A 36 5.92 -2.80 6.06
N GLU A 37 5.50 -4.02 5.75
CA GLU A 37 6.26 -4.94 4.90
C GLU A 37 6.46 -4.37 3.50
N LEU A 38 5.40 -3.88 2.86
CA LEU A 38 5.47 -3.29 1.53
C LEU A 38 6.44 -2.11 1.48
N LYS A 39 6.36 -1.19 2.45
CA LYS A 39 7.29 -0.08 2.60
C LYS A 39 8.73 -0.59 2.73
N ASN A 40 8.99 -1.56 3.61
CA ASN A 40 10.32 -2.14 3.79
C ASN A 40 10.87 -2.81 2.51
N GLN A 41 10.00 -3.36 1.66
CA GLN A 41 10.40 -3.99 0.39
C GLN A 41 10.76 -2.98 -0.70
N ILE A 42 10.16 -1.78 -0.70
CA ILE A 42 10.42 -0.75 -1.71
C ILE A 42 11.54 0.23 -1.32
N ILE A 43 11.88 0.33 -0.03
CA ILE A 43 13.02 1.15 0.43
C ILE A 43 14.32 0.58 -0.16
N GLY A 44 15.08 1.43 -0.86
CA GLY A 44 16.37 1.07 -1.45
C GLY A 44 16.30 0.16 -2.69
N ASN A 45 15.11 -0.25 -3.15
CA ASN A 45 14.95 -1.16 -4.30
C ASN A 45 14.04 -0.58 -5.38
N ARG A 46 14.65 0.12 -6.36
CA ARG A 46 13.93 0.76 -7.48
C ARG A 46 13.13 -0.24 -8.33
N THR A 47 13.67 -1.43 -8.59
CA THR A 47 13.00 -2.45 -9.40
C THR A 47 11.71 -2.94 -8.74
N LYS A 48 11.76 -3.31 -7.45
CA LYS A 48 10.58 -3.73 -6.69
C LYS A 48 9.52 -2.64 -6.67
N LYS A 49 9.95 -1.40 -6.42
CA LYS A 49 9.10 -0.23 -6.40
C LYS A 49 8.30 -0.06 -7.69
N LEU A 50 8.95 -0.18 -8.85
CA LEU A 50 8.28 -0.14 -10.15
C LEU A 50 7.30 -1.31 -10.33
N SER A 51 7.65 -2.52 -9.88
CA SER A 51 6.73 -3.66 -9.93
C SER A 51 5.45 -3.42 -9.12
N TYR A 52 5.57 -2.88 -7.91
CA TYR A 52 4.41 -2.53 -7.07
C TYR A 52 3.57 -1.39 -7.68
N ILE A 53 4.21 -0.40 -8.31
CA ILE A 53 3.49 0.67 -9.02
C ILE A 53 2.70 0.07 -10.20
N LYS A 54 3.32 -0.82 -11.00
CA LYS A 54 2.66 -1.53 -12.11
C LYS A 54 1.51 -2.43 -11.65
N LEU A 55 1.62 -3.02 -10.46
CA LEU A 55 0.57 -3.82 -9.83
C LEU A 55 -0.55 -2.97 -9.21
N GLY A 56 -0.48 -1.64 -9.27
CA GLY A 56 -1.52 -0.77 -8.71
C GLY A 56 -1.49 -0.66 -7.19
N ALA A 57 -0.34 -0.87 -6.55
CA ALA A 57 -0.23 -0.70 -5.10
C ALA A 57 -0.48 0.76 -4.65
N VAL A 58 -0.08 1.74 -5.47
CA VAL A 58 -0.25 3.18 -5.18
C VAL A 58 -1.72 3.59 -5.00
N PRO A 59 -2.62 3.37 -5.97
CA PRO A 59 -4.03 3.68 -5.80
C PRO A 59 -4.64 2.88 -4.65
N ARG A 60 -4.19 1.65 -4.41
CA ARG A 60 -4.71 0.84 -3.30
C ARG A 60 -4.36 1.38 -1.92
N VAL A 61 -3.14 1.89 -1.74
CA VAL A 61 -2.74 2.59 -0.51
C VAL A 61 -3.48 3.91 -0.36
N ALA A 62 -3.78 4.61 -1.46
CA ALA A 62 -4.59 5.83 -1.44
C ALA A 62 -6.04 5.56 -1.01
N GLU A 63 -6.67 4.48 -1.50
CA GLU A 63 -8.01 4.07 -1.08
C GLU A 63 -8.07 3.68 0.40
N ILE A 64 -7.03 3.01 0.90
CA ILE A 64 -6.89 2.70 2.34
C ILE A 64 -6.79 3.97 3.16
N LEU A 65 -5.99 4.94 2.70
CA LEU A 65 -5.87 6.25 3.35
C LEU A 65 -7.22 6.98 3.42
N ALA A 66 -8.04 6.88 2.37
CA ALA A 66 -9.38 7.46 2.34
C ALA A 66 -10.35 6.74 3.28
N SER A 67 -10.32 5.40 3.27
CA SER A 67 -11.29 4.54 3.99
C SER A 67 -11.02 4.46 5.49
N ASP A 68 -9.75 4.49 5.89
CA ASP A 68 -9.28 4.24 7.26
C ASP A 68 -8.82 5.53 7.95
N SER A 69 -9.40 6.66 7.51
CA SER A 69 -8.99 8.01 7.91
C SER A 69 -9.20 8.36 9.39
N LEU A 70 -9.75 7.43 10.18
CA LEU A 70 -9.92 7.54 11.64
C LEU A 70 -8.78 6.88 12.43
N ASP A 71 -7.92 6.06 11.81
CA ASP A 71 -6.84 5.35 12.49
C ASP A 71 -5.47 5.99 12.19
N ALA A 72 -4.99 6.82 13.12
CA ALA A 72 -3.69 7.49 13.06
C ALA A 72 -2.49 6.59 12.62
N PRO A 73 -2.29 5.36 13.14
CA PRO A 73 -1.16 4.53 12.71
C PRO A 73 -1.28 4.06 11.24
N LEU A 74 -2.50 3.85 10.74
CA LEU A 74 -2.76 3.45 9.36
C LEU A 74 -2.50 4.61 8.40
N LEU A 75 -2.93 5.81 8.79
CA LEU A 75 -2.64 7.04 8.07
C LEU A 75 -1.14 7.28 7.95
N VAL A 76 -0.41 7.23 9.07
CA VAL A 76 1.05 7.46 9.08
C VAL A 76 1.77 6.42 8.22
N GLN A 77 1.42 5.14 8.31
CA GLN A 77 2.05 4.12 7.46
C GLN A 77 1.68 4.27 5.99
N SER A 78 0.43 4.61 5.67
CA SER A 78 -0.02 4.81 4.29
C SER A 78 0.68 6.02 3.66
N ALA A 79 0.75 7.14 4.38
CA ALA A 79 1.50 8.32 3.97
C ALA A 79 2.99 8.03 3.76
N ALA A 80 3.63 7.35 4.72
CA ALA A 80 5.04 6.95 4.62
C ALA A 80 5.29 6.00 3.43
N THR A 81 4.33 5.14 3.13
CA THR A 81 4.38 4.22 1.98
C THR A 81 4.26 4.98 0.67
N ILE A 82 3.31 5.91 0.57
CA ILE A 82 3.14 6.81 -0.59
C ILE A 82 4.40 7.65 -0.82
N GLY A 83 4.97 8.24 0.23
CA GLY A 83 6.24 8.97 0.15
C GLY A 83 7.40 8.07 -0.28
N SER A 84 7.41 6.83 0.18
CA SER A 84 8.38 5.83 -0.31
C SER A 84 8.17 5.51 -1.78
N PHE A 85 6.92 5.53 -2.29
CA PHE A 85 6.57 5.40 -3.71
C PHE A 85 6.96 6.58 -4.58
N THR A 86 6.99 7.80 -4.05
CA THR A 86 7.43 8.98 -4.80
C THR A 86 8.95 9.17 -4.79
N CYS A 87 9.64 8.69 -3.74
CA CYS A 87 11.08 8.91 -3.57
C CYS A 87 11.96 8.16 -4.61
N GLY A 88 12.44 8.86 -5.65
CA GLY A 88 13.41 8.31 -6.61
C GLY A 88 12.83 7.54 -7.81
N VAL A 89 11.52 7.64 -8.08
CA VAL A 89 10.92 7.20 -9.36
C VAL A 89 9.79 8.14 -9.76
N ASP A 90 9.96 8.78 -10.91
CA ASP A 90 9.00 9.70 -11.52
C ASP A 90 7.66 9.02 -11.79
N SER A 91 7.66 7.76 -12.26
CA SER A 91 6.44 6.98 -12.46
C SER A 91 5.63 6.78 -11.17
N GLY A 92 6.30 6.73 -10.01
CA GLY A 92 5.62 6.66 -8.72
C GLY A 92 4.97 7.98 -8.34
N VAL A 93 5.62 9.11 -8.66
CA VAL A 93 5.07 10.44 -8.48
C VAL A 93 3.82 10.62 -9.34
N THR A 94 3.89 10.30 -10.63
CA THR A 94 2.74 10.38 -11.54
C THR A 94 1.59 9.50 -11.07
N ALA A 95 1.87 8.25 -10.65
CA ALA A 95 0.83 7.36 -10.14
C ALA A 95 0.16 7.87 -8.85
N VAL A 96 0.92 8.53 -7.97
CA VAL A 96 0.39 9.12 -6.72
C VAL A 96 -0.46 10.37 -7.01
N LEU A 97 -0.06 11.16 -8.01
CA LEU A 97 -0.84 12.30 -8.48
C LEU A 97 -2.15 11.84 -9.13
N ASP A 98 -2.07 10.84 -10.01
CA ASP A 98 -3.22 10.24 -10.70
C ASP A 98 -4.20 9.58 -9.73
N SER A 99 -3.69 8.89 -8.70
CA SER A 99 -4.53 8.24 -7.69
C SER A 99 -5.21 9.22 -6.71
N GLY A 100 -4.92 10.52 -6.78
CA GLY A 100 -5.49 11.51 -5.87
C GLY A 100 -5.05 11.33 -4.41
N ALA A 101 -3.92 10.67 -4.16
CA ALA A 101 -3.39 10.49 -2.80
C ALA A 101 -3.01 11.82 -2.12
N VAL A 102 -2.56 12.82 -2.89
CA VAL A 102 -2.15 14.13 -2.38
C VAL A 102 -3.31 14.90 -1.71
N PRO A 103 -4.47 15.12 -2.37
CA PRO A 103 -5.60 15.79 -1.72
C PRO A 103 -6.16 14.98 -0.54
N LEU A 104 -6.10 13.64 -0.58
CA LEU A 104 -6.47 12.80 0.56
C LEU A 104 -5.56 13.04 1.76
N LEU A 105 -4.24 13.05 1.57
CA LEU A 105 -3.27 13.34 2.63
C LEU A 105 -3.49 14.74 3.23
N ILE A 106 -3.70 15.75 2.39
CA ILE A 106 -3.97 17.12 2.85
C ILE A 106 -5.28 17.15 3.65
N ARG A 107 -6.35 16.53 3.14
CA ARG A 107 -7.63 16.46 3.85
C ARG A 107 -7.49 15.72 5.19
N THR A 108 -6.74 14.64 5.25
CA THR A 108 -6.47 13.93 6.50
C THR A 108 -5.67 14.78 7.49
N LEU A 109 -4.63 15.49 7.05
CA LEU A 109 -3.86 16.39 7.92
C LEU A 109 -4.67 17.62 8.36
N SER A 110 -5.57 18.10 7.51
CA SER A 110 -6.49 19.22 7.80
C SER A 110 -7.67 18.82 8.67
N ASN A 111 -7.98 17.52 8.77
CA ASN A 111 -8.91 16.98 9.76
C ASN A 111 -8.07 16.25 10.83
N PRO A 112 -7.43 16.97 11.76
CA PRO A 112 -6.94 16.33 12.97
C PRO A 112 -8.19 15.88 13.72
N ASP A 113 -8.62 14.63 13.54
CA ASP A 113 -9.65 14.07 14.41
C ASP A 113 -9.04 14.11 15.81
N GLN A 114 -9.53 15.08 16.57
CA GLN A 114 -9.19 15.39 17.93
C GLN A 114 -9.53 14.16 18.77
N LYS A 115 -8.51 13.43 19.20
CA LYS A 115 -8.69 12.48 20.31
C LYS A 115 -7.49 12.49 21.24
#